data_AF-A0A2K8VAG7-F1
#
_entry.id   AF-A0A2K8VAG7-F1
#
_cell.length_a   1.000
_cell.length_b   1.000
_cell.length_c   1.000
_cell.angle_alpha   90.00
_cell.angle_beta   90.00
_cell.angle_gamma   90.00
#
_symmetry.space_group_name_H-M   'P 1'
#
loop_
_entity.id
_entity.type
_entity.pdbx_description
1 polymer ?
#
loop_
_entity_poly.entity_id
_entity_poly.type
_entity_poly.pdbx_seq_one_letter_code
_entity_poly.pdbx_strand_id
1 'polypeptide(L)' 'MLKNIENLGKSLSKKEQKQVEGGFGNIPCRTNRDCWNAYPFLGPGDVSCRNSWTGWGGRVCIFN' A
#
# COMPACT_ATOMS: atom_id res chain seq x y z
N MET A 1 11.77 -22.91 -18.70
CA MET A 1 12.02 -21.44 -18.80
C MET A 1 12.08 -20.83 -17.39
N LEU A 2 13.18 -21.06 -16.66
CA LEU A 2 13.39 -20.51 -15.30
C LEU A 2 14.74 -19.77 -15.17
N LYS A 3 15.56 -19.76 -16.23
CA LYS A 3 16.93 -19.20 -16.22
C LYS A 3 16.98 -17.67 -16.37
N ASN A 4 15.84 -17.02 -16.63
CA ASN A 4 15.78 -15.57 -16.88
C ASN A 4 15.07 -14.79 -15.76
N ILE A 5 14.85 -15.43 -14.61
CA ILE A 5 14.23 -14.80 -13.43
C ILE A 5 15.34 -14.37 -12.47
N GLU A 6 16.32 -13.64 -12.97
CA GLU A 6 17.29 -12.94 -12.14
C GLU A 6 16.72 -11.52 -11.94
N ASN A 7 16.36 -11.18 -10.69
CA ASN A 7 15.76 -9.90 -10.24
C ASN A 7 14.22 -9.83 -10.13
N LEU A 8 13.56 -10.84 -9.56
CA LEU A 8 12.23 -10.60 -8.97
C LEU A 8 12.38 -9.91 -7.61
N GLY A 9 12.25 -8.58 -7.64
CA GLY A 9 12.14 -7.74 -6.45
C GLY A 9 13.40 -6.92 -6.17
N LYS A 10 13.32 -5.62 -6.41
CA LYS A 10 14.26 -4.65 -5.85
C LYS A 10 13.71 -4.19 -4.50
N SER A 11 14.46 -4.40 -3.42
CA SER A 11 14.14 -3.78 -2.14
C SER A 11 14.22 -2.26 -2.28
N LEU A 12 13.09 -1.59 -2.10
CA LEU A 12 13.04 -0.13 -2.11
C LEU A 12 13.60 0.41 -0.80
N SER A 13 14.43 1.46 -0.88
CA SER A 13 14.79 2.24 0.29
C SER A 13 13.56 2.93 0.88
N LYS A 14 13.61 3.31 2.16
CA LYS A 14 12.49 4.05 2.81
C LYS A 14 12.15 5.36 2.08
N LYS A 15 13.11 5.96 1.37
CA LYS A 15 12.88 7.17 0.57
C LYS A 15 12.12 6.84 -0.71
N GLU A 16 12.49 5.76 -1.39
CA GLU A 16 11.78 5.28 -2.58
C GLU A 16 10.37 4.78 -2.23
N GLN A 17 10.18 4.07 -1.11
CA GLN A 17 8.85 3.63 -0.62
C GLN A 17 7.89 4.80 -0.35
N LYS A 18 8.40 5.97 0.05
CA LYS A 18 7.58 7.18 0.22
C LYS A 18 7.10 7.79 -1.10
N GLN A 19 7.85 7.55 -2.18
CA GLN A 19 7.50 8.02 -3.52
C GLN A 19 6.55 7.07 -4.24
N VAL A 20 6.34 5.86 -3.69
CA VAL A 20 5.28 4.99 -4.16
C VAL A 20 3.94 5.60 -3.75
N GLU A 21 3.34 6.29 -4.72
CA GLU A 21 1.92 6.63 -4.70
C GLU A 21 1.17 5.30 -4.79
N GLY A 22 0.71 4.82 -3.63
CA GLY A 22 0.02 3.55 -3.53
C GLY A 22 -1.24 3.49 -4.40
N GLY A 23 -1.77 2.29 -4.59
CA GLY A 23 -2.92 2.01 -5.45
C GLY A 23 -4.26 2.60 -4.97
N PHE A 24 -5.34 2.25 -5.65
CA PHE A 24 -6.67 2.76 -5.33
C PHE A 24 -7.22 2.13 -4.05
N GLY A 25 -7.73 2.96 -3.16
CA GLY A 25 -8.37 2.55 -1.91
C GLY A 25 -9.61 3.39 -1.65
N ASN A 26 -10.75 2.75 -1.40
CA ASN A 26 -12.02 3.46 -1.14
C ASN A 26 -12.57 3.22 0.27
N ILE A 27 -11.90 2.39 1.09
CA ILE A 27 -12.33 2.10 2.46
C ILE A 27 -11.82 3.22 3.38
N PRO A 28 -12.70 4.02 4.01
CA PRO A 28 -12.27 5.06 4.94
C PRO A 28 -11.56 4.47 6.15
N CYS A 29 -10.56 5.18 6.67
CA CYS A 29 -9.77 4.71 7.79
C CYS A 29 -9.32 5.86 8.70
N ARG A 30 -8.99 5.54 9.95
CA ARG A 30 -8.35 6.46 10.90
C ARG A 30 -6.92 6.01 11.22
N THR A 31 -6.69 4.71 11.27
CA THR A 31 -5.40 4.09 11.60
C THR A 31 -5.02 3.02 10.58
N ASN A 32 -3.73 2.66 10.51
CA ASN A 32 -3.28 1.54 9.68
C ASN A 32 -3.91 0.21 10.11
N ARG A 33 -4.25 0.06 11.39
CA ARG A 33 -4.91 -1.15 11.90
C ARG A 33 -6.29 -1.35 11.30
N ASP A 34 -7.02 -0.26 11.02
CA ASP A 34 -8.33 -0.33 10.36
C ASP A 34 -8.19 -1.01 8.98
N CYS A 35 -7.09 -0.73 8.27
CA CYS A 35 -6.82 -1.32 6.96
C CYS A 35 -6.43 -2.79 7.03
N TRP A 36 -5.64 -3.20 8.02
CA TRP A 36 -5.31 -4.62 8.22
C TRP A 36 -6.52 -5.43 8.67
N ASN A 37 -7.44 -4.81 9.43
CA ASN A 37 -8.71 -5.46 9.78
C ASN A 37 -9.65 -5.55 8.56
N ALA A 38 -9.67 -4.54 7.69
CA ALA A 38 -10.50 -4.52 6.48
C ALA A 38 -9.97 -5.48 5.39
N TYR A 39 -8.64 -5.65 5.31
CA TYR A 39 -7.95 -6.57 4.42
C TYR A 39 -7.13 -7.57 5.23
N PRO A 40 -7.76 -8.60 5.83
CA PRO A 40 -7.10 -9.51 6.79
C PRO A 40 -5.99 -10.36 6.16
N PHE A 41 -5.94 -10.43 4.83
CA PHE A 41 -4.88 -11.09 4.07
C PHE A 41 -3.69 -10.17 3.77
N LEU A 42 -3.77 -8.89 4.13
CA LEU A 42 -2.72 -7.89 3.90
C LEU A 42 -2.13 -7.40 5.21
N GLY A 43 -0.80 -7.28 5.23
CA GLY A 43 -0.04 -6.94 6.42
C GLY A 43 0.45 -5.50 6.45
N PRO A 44 1.20 -5.15 7.51
CA PRO A 44 1.99 -3.93 7.56
C PRO A 44 2.98 -3.91 6.40
N GLY A 45 2.79 -2.97 5.47
CA GLY A 45 3.62 -2.86 4.27
C GLY A 45 2.84 -3.06 2.98
N ASP A 46 1.75 -3.83 3.00
CA ASP A 46 0.91 -4.07 1.81
C ASP A 46 -0.24 -3.06 1.69
N VAL A 47 -0.79 -2.63 2.83
CA VAL A 47 -1.87 -1.63 2.90
C VAL A 47 -1.65 -0.65 4.04
N SER A 48 -1.97 0.62 3.82
CA SER A 48 -1.86 1.67 4.84
C SER A 48 -2.95 2.73 4.73
N CYS A 49 -3.22 3.39 5.86
CA CYS A 49 -4.22 4.44 5.96
C CYS A 49 -3.64 5.80 5.54
N ARG A 50 -3.87 6.19 4.30
CA ARG A 50 -3.30 7.39 3.66
C ARG A 50 -4.39 8.32 3.13
N ASN A 51 -4.04 9.56 2.82
CA ASN A 51 -4.97 10.50 2.20
C ASN A 51 -5.34 10.00 0.80
N SER A 52 -6.64 10.01 0.49
CA SER A 52 -7.13 9.64 -0.84
C SER A 52 -6.65 10.65 -1.89
N TRP A 53 -5.83 10.21 -2.83
CA TRP A 53 -5.44 11.01 -4.00
C TRP A 53 -6.66 11.35 -4.89
N THR A 54 -7.68 10.48 -4.88
CA THR A 54 -8.89 10.57 -5.72
C THR A 54 -9.95 11.57 -5.24
N GLY A 55 -9.64 12.46 -4.29
CA GLY A 55 -10.53 13.58 -3.94
C GLY A 55 -11.69 13.26 -2.98
N TRP A 56 -11.75 12.09 -2.36
CA TRP A 56 -12.79 11.73 -1.38
C TRP A 56 -12.68 12.45 -0.01
N GLY A 57 -11.85 13.49 0.09
CA GLY A 57 -11.78 14.37 1.27
C GLY A 57 -11.36 13.70 2.58
N GLY A 58 -10.82 12.49 2.53
CA GLY A 58 -10.56 11.67 3.72
C GLY A 58 -9.40 10.70 3.57
N ARG A 59 -9.05 10.08 4.69
CA ARG A 59 -8.06 8.99 4.74
C ARG A 59 -8.74 7.68 4.38
N VAL A 60 -8.11 6.92 3.50
CA VAL A 60 -8.57 5.63 3.00
C VAL A 60 -7.44 4.60 3.03
N CYS A 61 -7.82 3.33 3.02
CA CYS A 61 -6.88 2.21 2.96
C CYS A 61 -6.33 2.05 1.54
N ILE A 62 -5.09 2.50 1.35
CA ILE A 62 -4.35 2.50 0.10
C ILE A 62 -3.36 1.33 0.10
N PHE A 63 -3.35 0.55 -0.97
CA PHE A 63 -2.36 -0.50 -1.20
C PHE A 63 -1.00 0.14 -1.48
N ASN A 64 0.08 -0.29 -0.82
CA ASN A 64 1.41 0.30 -1.02
C ASN A 64 2.16 -0.34 -2.19
#